data_AF-A0A924ZFM1-F1
#
_entry.id   AF-A0A924ZFM1-F1
#
_cell.length_a   1.000
_cell.length_b   1.000
_cell.length_c   1.000
_cell.angle_alpha   90.00
_cell.angle_beta   90.00
_cell.angle_gamma   90.00
#
_symmetry.space_group_name_H-M   'P 1'
#
loop_
_entity.id
_entity.type
_entity.pdbx_description
1 polymer ?
#
loop_
_entity_poly.entity_id
_entity_poly.type
_entity_poly.pdbx_seq_one_letter_code
_entity_poly.pdbx_strand_id
1 'polypeptide(L)'
;MTGKKKPAGKDVAPKNPSDLSLSVRDGVDGVKEGMTQSELMATVIARSVTSAPTLKLYSACGDGLEVQDLVNELRNAGDEVVKGDLARMERMLVKQAMTLDAIFNNLAQKSHRQEYMKQMETYLRLALKAQSQSRATAEALALMKNPMPYIRQANISGGAQQVNNGPQGHAQAQQTMIAETSSFAPNKLLEGDSHARMDI
;
A
#
# COMPACT_ATOMS: atom_id res chain seq x y z
N MET A 1 -37.82 -23.22 -45.58
CA MET A 1 -37.28 -23.18 -44.20
C MET A 1 -35.84 -22.72 -44.28
N THR A 2 -35.59 -21.43 -44.06
CA THR A 2 -34.30 -20.75 -44.25
C THR A 2 -33.62 -20.53 -42.90
N GLY A 3 -32.61 -21.33 -42.58
CA GLY A 3 -31.75 -21.13 -41.39
C GLY A 3 -30.66 -20.10 -41.68
N LYS A 4 -30.69 -18.96 -40.97
CA LYS A 4 -29.64 -17.92 -41.05
C LYS A 4 -28.39 -18.35 -40.29
N LYS A 5 -27.25 -18.39 -41.01
CA LYS A 5 -25.89 -18.52 -40.44
C LYS A 5 -25.53 -17.29 -39.59
N LYS A 6 -24.96 -17.56 -38.41
CA LYS A 6 -24.34 -16.59 -37.48
C LYS A 6 -23.07 -16.01 -38.14
N PRO A 7 -22.79 -14.69 -38.10
CA PRO A 7 -21.59 -14.15 -38.75
C PRO A 7 -20.35 -14.44 -37.89
N ALA A 8 -19.29 -14.90 -38.55
CA ALA A 8 -17.98 -15.08 -37.96
C ALA A 8 -17.36 -13.71 -37.67
N GLY A 9 -16.92 -13.49 -36.42
CA GLY A 9 -16.09 -12.35 -36.06
C GLY A 9 -14.80 -12.37 -36.86
N LYS A 10 -14.44 -11.24 -37.45
CA LYS A 10 -13.18 -11.10 -38.18
C LYS A 10 -12.06 -10.89 -37.17
N ASP A 11 -11.21 -11.91 -37.01
CA ASP A 11 -9.92 -11.75 -36.35
C ASP A 11 -9.04 -10.84 -37.22
N VAL A 12 -8.87 -9.59 -36.78
CA VAL A 12 -7.95 -8.66 -37.41
C VAL A 12 -6.55 -8.95 -36.86
N ALA A 13 -5.68 -9.51 -37.69
CA ALA A 13 -4.30 -9.80 -37.31
C ALA A 13 -3.54 -8.51 -36.94
N PRO A 14 -2.74 -8.50 -35.85
CA PRO A 14 -1.99 -7.32 -35.43
C PRO A 14 -0.86 -7.01 -36.41
N LYS A 15 -0.73 -5.74 -36.80
CA LYS A 15 0.28 -5.26 -37.77
C LYS A 15 1.60 -4.81 -37.10
N ASN A 16 1.72 -4.92 -35.78
CA ASN A 16 2.93 -4.56 -35.03
C ASN A 16 3.05 -5.44 -33.78
N PRO A 17 4.25 -5.91 -33.38
CA PRO A 17 4.44 -6.68 -32.14
C PRO A 17 4.16 -5.87 -30.86
N SER A 18 4.03 -4.53 -30.98
CA SER A 18 3.62 -3.62 -29.91
C SER A 18 2.16 -3.21 -29.97
N ASP A 19 1.41 -3.71 -30.96
CA ASP A 19 0.01 -3.37 -31.14
C ASP A 19 -0.77 -4.18 -30.11
N LEU A 20 -1.20 -3.51 -29.05
CA LEU A 20 -2.07 -4.09 -28.04
C LEU A 20 -3.42 -4.37 -28.73
N SER A 21 -3.51 -5.49 -29.43
CA SER A 21 -4.76 -5.98 -29.99
C SER A 21 -5.63 -6.39 -28.81
N LEU A 22 -6.34 -5.41 -28.25
CA LEU A 22 -7.47 -5.68 -27.38
C LEU A 22 -8.50 -6.38 -28.25
N SER A 23 -8.54 -7.71 -28.18
CA SER A 23 -9.73 -8.43 -28.61
C SER A 23 -10.85 -8.00 -27.66
N VAL A 24 -11.66 -7.05 -28.11
CA VAL A 24 -12.85 -6.59 -27.37
C VAL A 24 -13.78 -7.78 -27.26
N ARG A 25 -13.82 -8.40 -26.08
CA ARG A 25 -14.83 -9.38 -25.73
C ARG A 25 -15.92 -8.63 -24.98
N ASP A 26 -17.12 -8.61 -25.54
CA ASP A 26 -18.27 -7.96 -24.92
C ASP A 26 -18.49 -8.50 -23.50
N GLY A 27 -18.66 -7.59 -22.54
CA GLY A 27 -18.81 -7.89 -21.12
C GLY A 27 -17.51 -8.12 -20.33
N VAL A 28 -16.36 -8.18 -21.00
CA VAL A 28 -15.04 -8.31 -20.33
C VAL A 28 -14.51 -6.91 -20.00
N ASP A 29 -14.07 -6.69 -18.76
CA ASP A 29 -13.62 -5.38 -18.24
C ASP A 29 -14.65 -4.27 -18.39
N GLY A 30 -15.95 -4.62 -18.37
CA GLY A 30 -17.04 -3.66 -18.56
C GLY A 30 -17.03 -2.97 -19.92
N VAL A 31 -16.27 -3.50 -20.88
CA VAL A 31 -16.33 -3.09 -22.28
C VAL A 31 -17.65 -3.60 -22.86
N LYS A 32 -18.35 -2.72 -23.56
CA LYS A 32 -19.64 -3.02 -24.20
C LYS A 32 -19.53 -2.85 -25.71
N GLU A 33 -20.25 -3.68 -26.44
CA GLU A 33 -20.43 -3.52 -27.88
C GLU A 33 -21.04 -2.13 -28.17
N GLY A 34 -20.41 -1.35 -29.06
CA GLY A 34 -20.85 0.01 -29.43
C GLY A 34 -20.16 1.18 -28.72
N MET A 35 -19.20 0.94 -27.81
CA MET A 35 -18.39 2.02 -27.23
C MET A 35 -17.56 2.75 -28.30
N THR A 36 -17.45 4.07 -28.16
CA THR A 36 -16.51 4.87 -28.94
C THR A 36 -15.06 4.54 -28.57
N GLN A 37 -14.11 4.90 -29.44
CA GLN A 37 -12.68 4.68 -29.17
C GLN A 37 -12.21 5.38 -27.89
N SER A 38 -12.74 6.59 -27.61
CA SER A 38 -12.42 7.35 -26.40
C SER A 38 -12.94 6.64 -25.14
N GLU A 39 -14.17 6.14 -25.17
CA GLU A 39 -14.76 5.38 -24.05
C GLU A 39 -14.02 4.06 -23.79
N LEU A 40 -13.57 3.39 -24.86
CA LEU A 40 -12.76 2.18 -24.75
C LEU A 40 -11.41 2.50 -24.07
N MET A 41 -10.71 3.54 -24.52
CA MET A 41 -9.44 3.96 -23.92
C MET A 41 -9.61 4.37 -22.45
N ALA A 42 -10.65 5.16 -22.13
CA ALA A 42 -10.96 5.55 -20.76
C ALA A 42 -11.22 4.33 -19.87
N THR A 43 -11.95 3.33 -20.37
CA THR A 43 -12.23 2.08 -19.65
C THR A 43 -10.96 1.29 -19.37
N VAL A 44 -10.10 1.12 -20.37
CA VAL A 44 -8.82 0.40 -20.26
C VAL A 44 -7.89 1.07 -19.24
N ILE A 45 -7.82 2.40 -19.26
CA ILE A 45 -7.00 3.18 -18.32
C ILE A 45 -7.57 3.12 -16.90
N ALA A 46 -8.86 3.38 -16.73
CA ALA A 46 -9.52 3.41 -15.42
C ALA A 46 -9.49 2.06 -14.70
N ARG A 47 -9.46 0.95 -15.45
CA ARG A 47 -9.34 -0.41 -14.92
C ARG A 47 -7.89 -0.89 -14.78
N SER A 48 -6.92 0.00 -14.98
CA SER A 48 -5.49 -0.30 -14.85
C SER A 48 -5.00 -1.46 -15.72
N VAL A 49 -5.64 -1.71 -16.87
CA VAL A 49 -5.18 -2.72 -17.84
C VAL A 49 -3.79 -2.36 -18.39
N THR A 50 -3.43 -1.07 -18.33
CA THR A 50 -2.09 -0.55 -18.64
C THR A 50 -0.99 -1.04 -17.69
N SER A 51 -1.31 -1.65 -16.55
CA SER A 51 -0.32 -2.24 -15.65
C SER A 51 0.39 -3.46 -16.25
N ALA A 52 -0.27 -4.21 -17.14
CA ALA A 52 0.33 -5.37 -17.80
C ALA A 52 1.55 -5.02 -18.68
N PRO A 53 1.46 -4.11 -19.67
CA PRO A 53 2.64 -3.75 -20.47
C PRO A 53 3.77 -3.16 -19.61
N THR A 54 3.46 -2.40 -18.57
CA THR A 54 4.47 -1.93 -17.61
C THR A 54 5.17 -3.09 -16.90
N LEU A 55 4.41 -4.07 -16.40
CA LEU A 55 4.98 -5.23 -15.71
C LEU A 55 5.83 -6.10 -16.65
N LYS A 56 5.43 -6.25 -17.92
CA LYS A 56 6.24 -6.92 -18.95
C LYS A 56 7.61 -6.25 -19.10
N LEU A 57 7.66 -4.92 -19.22
CA LEU A 57 8.91 -4.16 -19.34
C LEU A 57 9.85 -4.39 -18.15
N TYR A 58 9.32 -4.38 -16.92
CA TYR A 58 10.12 -4.56 -15.70
C TYR A 58 10.49 -6.03 -15.41
N SER A 59 9.72 -7.00 -15.92
CA SER A 59 9.98 -8.42 -15.71
C SER A 59 11.23 -8.95 -16.43
N ALA A 60 11.71 -8.22 -17.45
CA ALA A 60 12.75 -8.66 -18.37
C ALA A 60 12.48 -10.02 -19.06
N CYS A 61 11.22 -10.49 -19.12
CA CYS A 61 10.83 -11.74 -19.78
C CYS A 61 10.84 -11.66 -21.32
N GLY A 62 11.06 -10.48 -21.89
CA GLY A 62 11.13 -10.27 -23.34
C GLY A 62 9.84 -10.67 -24.06
N ASP A 63 9.99 -11.14 -25.31
CA ASP A 63 8.85 -11.50 -26.16
C ASP A 63 8.14 -12.80 -25.76
N GLY A 64 8.74 -13.61 -24.88
CA GLY A 64 8.12 -14.84 -24.38
C GLY A 64 6.95 -14.63 -23.42
N LEU A 65 6.69 -13.38 -22.99
CA LEU A 65 5.56 -13.02 -22.13
C LEU A 65 4.52 -12.24 -22.95
N GLU A 66 3.38 -12.86 -23.21
CA GLU A 66 2.28 -12.20 -23.90
C GLU A 66 1.54 -11.23 -22.99
N VAL A 67 1.25 -10.03 -23.51
CA VAL A 67 0.59 -8.99 -22.70
C VAL A 67 -0.83 -9.40 -22.33
N GLN A 68 -1.52 -10.12 -23.22
CA GLN A 68 -2.88 -10.61 -22.95
C GLN A 68 -2.91 -11.64 -21.82
N ASP A 69 -1.94 -12.56 -21.76
CA ASP A 69 -1.83 -13.53 -20.68
C ASP A 69 -1.57 -12.83 -19.34
N LEU A 70 -0.73 -11.78 -19.37
CA LEU A 70 -0.44 -10.98 -18.19
C LEU A 70 -1.66 -10.17 -17.71
N VAL A 71 -2.48 -9.63 -18.61
CA VAL A 71 -3.76 -8.98 -18.26
C VAL A 71 -4.70 -9.97 -17.58
N ASN A 72 -4.84 -11.18 -18.14
CA ASN A 72 -5.69 -12.22 -17.56
C ASN A 72 -5.20 -12.63 -16.17
N GLU A 73 -3.89 -12.81 -15.99
CA GLU A 73 -3.31 -13.19 -14.71
C GLU A 73 -3.43 -12.09 -13.64
N LEU A 74 -3.26 -10.82 -14.03
CA LEU A 74 -3.47 -9.68 -13.13
C LEU A 74 -4.94 -9.56 -12.71
N ARG A 75 -5.89 -9.83 -13.61
CA ARG A 75 -7.31 -9.91 -13.24
C ARG A 75 -7.52 -11.04 -12.22
N ASN A 76 -7.03 -12.24 -12.50
CA ASN A 76 -7.20 -13.38 -11.59
C ASN A 76 -6.65 -13.05 -10.19
N ALA A 77 -5.47 -12.43 -10.12
CA ALA A 77 -4.88 -11.99 -8.86
C ALA A 77 -5.76 -10.94 -8.12
N GLY A 78 -6.39 -10.02 -8.85
CA GLY A 78 -7.34 -9.07 -8.28
C GLY A 78 -8.63 -9.73 -7.78
N ASP A 79 -9.17 -10.67 -8.56
CA ASP A 79 -10.39 -11.40 -8.23
C ASP A 79 -10.22 -12.29 -6.99
N GLU A 80 -9.04 -12.88 -6.77
CA GLU A 80 -8.67 -13.59 -5.53
C GLU A 80 -8.85 -12.68 -4.30
N VAL A 81 -8.29 -11.46 -4.36
CA VAL A 81 -8.38 -10.48 -3.27
C VAL A 81 -9.81 -10.01 -3.03
N VAL A 82 -10.57 -9.77 -4.10
CA VAL A 82 -12.01 -9.40 -4.00
C VAL A 82 -12.82 -10.50 -3.31
N LYS A 83 -12.46 -11.77 -3.51
CA LYS A 83 -13.08 -12.92 -2.83
C LYS A 83 -12.59 -13.13 -1.39
N GLY A 84 -11.65 -12.31 -0.92
CA GLY A 84 -11.04 -12.43 0.40
C GLY A 84 -9.90 -13.46 0.47
N ASP A 85 -9.45 -14.01 -0.65
CA ASP A 85 -8.27 -14.87 -0.70
C ASP A 85 -7.00 -14.01 -0.79
N LEU A 86 -6.29 -13.90 0.33
CA LEU A 86 -5.03 -13.16 0.43
C LEU A 86 -3.80 -14.08 0.32
N ALA A 87 -3.95 -15.39 0.08
CA ALA A 87 -2.86 -16.34 0.15
C ALA A 87 -1.72 -16.02 -0.85
N ARG A 88 -2.06 -15.52 -2.04
CA ARG A 88 -1.07 -15.05 -3.03
C ARG A 88 -0.23 -13.90 -2.47
N MET A 89 -0.88 -12.91 -1.86
CA MET A 89 -0.22 -11.73 -1.30
C MET A 89 0.62 -12.09 -0.07
N GLU A 90 0.14 -12.99 0.79
CA GLU A 90 0.91 -13.52 1.92
C GLU A 90 2.21 -14.19 1.46
N ARG A 91 2.12 -15.09 0.48
CA ARG A 91 3.30 -15.77 -0.10
C ARG A 91 4.26 -14.78 -0.74
N MET A 92 3.75 -13.75 -1.42
CA MET A 92 4.58 -12.69 -2.01
C MET A 92 5.33 -11.91 -0.93
N LEU A 93 4.65 -11.45 0.12
CA LEU A 93 5.27 -10.69 1.22
C LEU A 93 6.34 -11.51 1.95
N VAL A 94 6.09 -12.80 2.18
CA VAL A 94 7.09 -13.71 2.77
C VAL A 94 8.35 -13.79 1.88
N LYS A 95 8.18 -13.98 0.56
CA LYS A 95 9.31 -14.00 -0.38
C LYS A 95 10.08 -12.66 -0.39
N GLN A 96 9.37 -11.54 -0.32
CA GLN A 96 9.99 -10.20 -0.26
C GLN A 96 10.78 -10.02 1.04
N ALA A 97 10.24 -10.41 2.19
CA ALA A 97 10.94 -10.37 3.48
C ALA A 97 12.23 -11.21 3.42
N MET A 98 12.15 -12.46 2.97
CA MET A 98 13.33 -13.33 2.84
C MET A 98 14.39 -12.77 1.89
N THR A 99 13.96 -12.15 0.78
CA THR A 99 14.89 -11.52 -0.17
C THR A 99 15.59 -10.31 0.45
N LEU A 100 14.85 -9.47 1.19
CA LEU A 100 15.41 -8.31 1.88
C LEU A 100 16.38 -8.71 3.00
N ASP A 101 16.06 -9.76 3.75
CA ASP A 101 16.97 -10.35 4.75
C ASP A 101 18.26 -10.87 4.09
N ALA A 102 18.16 -11.57 2.97
CA ALA A 102 19.34 -12.00 2.21
C ALA A 102 20.18 -10.82 1.71
N ILE A 103 19.55 -9.73 1.24
CA ILE A 103 20.24 -8.50 0.83
C ILE A 103 20.95 -7.86 2.03
N PHE A 104 20.28 -7.75 3.18
CA PHE A 104 20.90 -7.26 4.42
C PHE A 104 22.15 -8.07 4.76
N ASN A 105 22.04 -9.40 4.82
CA ASN A 105 23.16 -10.29 5.13
C ASN A 105 24.30 -10.13 4.12
N ASN A 106 24.01 -10.04 2.82
CA ASN A 106 25.01 -9.83 1.78
C ASN A 106 25.76 -8.50 1.95
N LEU A 107 25.03 -7.41 2.18
CA LEU A 107 25.59 -6.07 2.33
C LEU A 107 26.38 -5.92 3.64
N ALA A 108 25.91 -6.53 4.74
CA ALA A 108 26.62 -6.57 6.01
C ALA A 108 27.97 -7.30 5.87
N GLN A 109 27.99 -8.47 5.22
CA GLN A 109 29.23 -9.20 4.94
C GLN A 109 30.18 -8.40 4.03
N LYS A 110 29.65 -7.72 3.00
CA LYS A 110 30.45 -6.85 2.14
C LYS A 110 31.04 -5.67 2.90
N SER A 111 30.26 -5.05 3.78
CA SER A 111 30.69 -3.95 4.65
C SER A 111 31.86 -4.36 5.54
N HIS A 112 31.77 -5.52 6.20
CA HIS A 112 32.82 -6.05 7.06
C HIS A 112 34.17 -6.27 6.34
N ARG A 113 34.13 -6.56 5.04
CA ARG A 113 35.34 -6.75 4.21
C ARG A 113 35.93 -5.45 3.67
N GLN A 114 35.31 -4.30 3.92
CA GLN A 114 35.83 -3.02 3.44
C GLN A 114 36.90 -2.47 4.38
N GLU A 115 38.02 -2.04 3.81
CA GLU A 115 39.11 -1.38 4.54
C GLU A 115 38.82 0.11 4.77
N TYR A 116 38.08 0.73 3.85
CA TYR A 116 37.79 2.16 3.87
C TYR A 116 36.42 2.44 4.49
N MET A 117 36.41 3.37 5.46
CA MET A 117 35.22 3.76 6.23
C MET A 117 34.04 4.18 5.34
N LYS A 118 34.29 4.92 4.25
CA LYS A 118 33.23 5.41 3.36
C LYS A 118 32.43 4.27 2.70
N GLN A 119 33.11 3.23 2.24
CA GLN A 119 32.50 2.06 1.62
C GLN A 119 31.81 1.19 2.68
N MET A 120 32.45 1.01 3.83
CA MET A 120 31.87 0.30 4.98
C MET A 120 30.53 0.94 5.39
N GLU A 121 30.52 2.26 5.59
CA GLU A 121 29.33 3.04 5.95
C GLU A 121 28.25 2.96 4.87
N THR A 122 28.63 3.05 3.58
CA THR A 122 27.68 2.98 2.47
C THR A 122 26.96 1.63 2.45
N TYR A 123 27.70 0.52 2.53
CA TYR A 123 27.11 -0.81 2.56
C TYR A 123 26.30 -1.04 3.83
N LEU A 124 26.78 -0.60 5.00
CA LEU A 124 26.06 -0.78 6.25
C LEU A 124 24.75 0.01 6.28
N ARG A 125 24.73 1.24 5.75
CA ARG A 125 23.51 2.05 5.63
C ARG A 125 22.47 1.38 4.72
N LEU A 126 22.91 0.84 3.58
CA LEU A 126 22.02 0.10 2.68
C LEU A 126 21.53 -1.21 3.31
N ALA A 127 22.38 -1.92 4.06
CA ALA A 127 22.02 -3.13 4.79
C ALA A 127 20.92 -2.82 5.82
N LEU A 128 21.12 -1.84 6.69
CA LEU A 128 20.15 -1.45 7.71
C LEU A 128 18.83 -0.96 7.08
N LYS A 129 18.88 -0.35 5.89
CA LYS A 129 17.68 -0.03 5.11
C LYS A 129 16.97 -1.30 4.62
N ALA A 130 17.68 -2.30 4.12
CA ALA A 130 17.06 -3.57 3.72
C ALA A 130 16.42 -4.29 4.93
N GLN A 131 17.09 -4.29 6.08
CA GLN A 131 16.56 -4.84 7.33
C GLN A 131 15.26 -4.15 7.77
N SER A 132 15.22 -2.81 7.75
CA SER A 132 14.02 -2.07 8.16
C SER A 132 12.84 -2.31 7.22
N GLN A 133 13.08 -2.46 5.91
CA GLN A 133 12.06 -2.85 4.94
C GLN A 133 11.59 -4.30 5.14
N SER A 134 12.49 -5.23 5.49
CA SER A 134 12.09 -6.61 5.82
C SER A 134 11.22 -6.68 7.06
N ARG A 135 11.44 -5.81 8.06
CA ARG A 135 10.55 -5.71 9.22
C ARG A 135 9.18 -5.15 8.83
N ALA A 136 9.16 -4.12 7.98
CA ALA A 136 7.92 -3.52 7.47
C ALA A 136 7.06 -4.53 6.69
N THR A 137 7.66 -5.42 5.90
CA THR A 137 6.90 -6.48 5.22
C THR A 137 6.34 -7.52 6.19
N ALA A 138 7.07 -7.87 7.26
CA ALA A 138 6.58 -8.75 8.31
C ALA A 138 5.43 -8.11 9.12
N GLU A 139 5.53 -6.81 9.43
CA GLU A 139 4.45 -6.03 10.05
C GLU A 139 3.20 -5.99 9.17
N ALA A 140 3.37 -5.78 7.86
CA ALA A 140 2.26 -5.83 6.89
C ALA A 140 1.57 -7.21 6.88
N LEU A 141 2.34 -8.29 6.91
CA LEU A 141 1.80 -9.66 6.99
C LEU A 141 1.04 -9.88 8.31
N ALA A 142 1.56 -9.39 9.43
CA ALA A 142 0.90 -9.49 10.73
C ALA A 142 -0.44 -8.71 10.75
N LEU A 143 -0.46 -7.51 10.17
CA LEU A 143 -1.67 -6.68 10.03
C LEU A 143 -2.70 -7.33 9.10
N MET A 144 -2.26 -7.99 8.03
CA MET A 144 -3.17 -8.75 7.16
C MET A 144 -3.81 -9.94 7.89
N LYS A 145 -3.04 -10.66 8.72
CA LYS A 145 -3.55 -11.79 9.51
C LYS A 145 -4.47 -11.36 10.65
N ASN A 146 -4.15 -10.25 11.31
CA ASN A 146 -4.85 -9.74 12.47
C ASN A 146 -5.09 -8.23 12.32
N PRO A 147 -6.11 -7.82 11.53
CA PRO A 147 -6.39 -6.41 11.33
C PRO A 147 -6.82 -5.77 12.65
N MET A 148 -6.15 -4.69 13.05
CA MET A 148 -6.51 -3.93 14.25
C MET A 148 -7.89 -3.29 14.05
N PRO A 149 -8.87 -3.54 14.95
CA PRO A 149 -10.18 -2.93 14.83
C PRO A 149 -10.06 -1.42 15.04
N TYR A 150 -10.67 -0.66 14.14
CA TYR A 150 -10.78 0.79 14.31
C TYR A 150 -11.78 1.09 15.43
N ILE A 151 -11.28 1.38 16.62
CA ILE A 151 -12.12 1.82 17.75
C ILE A 151 -12.28 3.33 17.62
N ARG A 152 -13.45 3.77 17.12
CA ARG A 152 -13.88 5.16 17.29
C ARG A 152 -14.08 5.39 18.79
N GLN A 153 -13.11 6.00 19.46
CA GLN A 153 -13.38 6.64 20.74
C GLN A 153 -14.36 7.77 20.47
N ALA A 154 -15.65 7.47 20.66
CA ALA A 154 -16.64 8.52 20.81
C ALA A 154 -16.23 9.28 22.06
N ASN A 155 -15.65 10.47 21.89
CA ASN A 155 -15.58 11.45 22.96
C ASN A 155 -17.03 11.78 23.32
N ILE A 156 -17.61 11.01 24.24
CA ILE A 156 -18.88 11.29 24.89
C ILE A 156 -18.66 12.44 25.87
N SER A 157 -18.31 13.61 25.33
CA SER A 157 -18.47 14.90 25.99
C SER A 157 -19.96 15.28 25.96
N GLY A 158 -20.81 14.43 26.52
CA GLY A 158 -22.27 14.59 26.56
C GLY A 158 -22.87 14.26 27.93
N GLY A 159 -22.05 13.83 28.90
CA GLY A 159 -22.47 13.84 30.31
C GLY A 159 -22.49 15.27 30.83
N ALA A 160 -23.49 15.62 31.65
CA ALA A 160 -23.56 16.91 32.31
C ALA A 160 -22.23 17.17 33.05
N GLN A 161 -21.44 18.08 32.49
CA GLN A 161 -20.24 18.56 33.13
C GLN A 161 -20.72 19.38 34.33
N GLN A 162 -20.79 18.76 35.50
CA GLN A 162 -21.09 19.48 36.74
C GLN A 162 -19.91 20.40 37.01
N VAL A 163 -20.03 21.64 36.52
CA VAL A 163 -19.24 22.76 36.97
C VAL A 163 -19.71 23.12 38.36
N ASN A 164 -19.00 22.66 39.39
CA ASN A 164 -19.25 23.11 40.76
C ASN A 164 -18.63 24.51 40.94
N ASN A 165 -19.32 25.53 40.44
CA ASN A 165 -19.07 26.92 40.80
C ASN A 165 -20.01 27.30 41.97
N GLY A 166 -19.69 26.82 43.17
CA GLY A 166 -20.30 27.23 44.43
C GLY A 166 -19.29 27.95 45.32
N PRO A 167 -19.68 29.00 46.06
CA PRO A 167 -18.76 29.98 46.64
C PRO A 167 -17.94 29.43 47.81
N GLN A 168 -16.74 30.01 47.97
CA GLN A 168 -15.79 29.76 49.05
C GLN A 168 -16.47 29.71 50.43
N GLY A 169 -16.28 28.61 51.16
CA GLY A 169 -16.65 28.46 52.56
C GLY A 169 -15.58 27.65 53.29
N HIS A 170 -14.77 28.34 54.09
CA HIS A 170 -13.77 27.73 54.97
C HIS A 170 -14.43 26.90 56.08
N ALA A 171 -14.05 25.63 56.22
CA ALA A 171 -13.98 24.96 57.52
C ALA A 171 -13.05 23.73 57.43
N GLN A 172 -12.03 23.74 58.28
CA GLN A 172 -11.02 22.70 58.46
C GLN A 172 -11.60 21.49 59.20
N ALA A 173 -11.26 20.26 58.78
CA ALA A 173 -10.69 19.21 59.64
C ALA A 173 -10.61 17.85 58.90
N GLN A 174 -9.37 17.49 58.56
CA GLN A 174 -8.72 16.21 58.91
C GLN A 174 -9.26 14.89 58.33
N GLN A 175 -8.56 14.36 57.30
CA GLN A 175 -8.10 12.95 57.28
C GLN A 175 -7.11 12.64 56.15
N THR A 176 -5.95 12.15 56.57
CA THR A 176 -5.18 11.01 56.03
C THR A 176 -4.65 11.03 54.58
N MET A 177 -3.36 11.37 54.51
CA MET A 177 -2.27 10.85 53.65
C MET A 177 -2.59 9.59 52.80
N ILE A 178 -2.60 9.74 51.47
CA ILE A 178 -1.88 8.87 50.50
C ILE A 178 -1.61 9.67 49.21
N ALA A 179 -0.41 9.51 48.68
CA ALA A 179 0.21 10.36 47.66
C ALA A 179 -0.43 10.27 46.26
N GLU A 180 -0.67 11.43 45.66
CA GLU A 180 -0.89 11.64 44.23
C GLU A 180 0.44 11.54 43.47
N THR A 181 0.42 10.92 42.28
CA THR A 181 0.98 11.53 41.06
C THR A 181 0.15 11.08 39.86
N SER A 182 -0.89 11.85 39.55
CA SER A 182 -1.35 12.12 38.17
C SER A 182 -0.20 12.74 37.37
N SER A 183 -0.03 12.66 36.05
CA SER A 183 -0.93 12.50 34.92
C SER A 183 -0.03 12.36 33.67
N PHE A 184 -0.30 11.41 32.79
CA PHE A 184 0.27 11.40 31.44
C PHE A 184 -0.36 12.54 30.63
N ALA A 185 0.44 13.53 30.23
CA ALA A 185 0.03 14.56 29.27
C ALA A 185 0.44 14.11 27.85
N PRO A 186 -0.47 14.07 26.85
CA PRO A 186 -0.13 13.72 25.48
C PRO A 186 0.40 14.95 24.69
N ASN A 187 1.46 14.70 23.92
CA ASN A 187 2.04 15.43 22.78
C ASN A 187 1.54 16.86 22.50
N LYS A 188 2.41 17.85 22.79
CA LYS A 188 2.31 19.20 22.23
C LYS A 188 2.99 19.27 20.86
N LEU A 189 2.19 19.68 19.88
CA LEU A 189 2.51 20.09 18.52
C LEU A 189 3.50 21.28 18.54
N LEU A 190 4.59 21.18 17.77
CA LEU A 190 5.66 22.17 17.69
C LEU A 190 5.42 23.09 16.48
N GLU A 191 4.54 24.07 16.61
CA GLU A 191 4.43 25.19 15.67
C GLU A 191 5.32 26.33 16.19
N GLY A 192 6.56 26.37 15.69
CA GLY A 192 7.46 27.51 15.87
C GLY A 192 7.42 28.35 14.60
N ASP A 193 6.60 29.40 14.64
CA ASP A 193 6.42 30.35 13.57
C ASP A 193 7.67 31.20 13.34
N SER A 194 7.74 31.75 12.14
CA SER A 194 8.85 32.53 11.61
C SER A 194 8.98 33.90 12.30
N HIS A 195 10.04 34.64 11.94
CA HIS A 195 10.30 36.07 12.20
C HIS A 195 11.22 36.42 13.37
N ALA A 196 12.52 36.15 13.19
CA ALA A 196 13.57 36.97 13.80
C ALA A 196 14.00 38.06 12.81
N ARG A 197 13.34 39.23 12.90
CA ARG A 197 13.96 40.53 12.62
C ARG A 197 14.04 41.22 13.96
N MET A 198 15.22 41.69 14.35
CA MET A 198 15.43 42.91 15.16
C MET A 198 16.93 43.17 15.13
N ASP A 199 17.28 44.21 14.38
CA ASP A 199 18.57 44.88 14.35
C ASP A 199 18.89 45.44 15.74
N ILE A 200 20.15 45.28 16.18
CA ILE A 200 20.92 46.27 16.96
C ILE A 200 22.39 46.09 16.64
#